data_AF-A0A183DYY2-F1
#
_entry.id   AF-A0A183DYY2-F1
#
_cell.length_a   1.000
_cell.length_b   1.000
_cell.length_c   1.000
_cell.angle_alpha   90.00
_cell.angle_beta   90.00
_cell.angle_gamma   90.00
#
_symmetry.space_group_name_H-M   'P 1'
#
loop_
_entity.id
_entity.type
_entity.pdbx_description
1 polymer ?
#
loop_
_entity_poly.entity_id
_entity_poly.type
_entity_poly.pdbx_seq_one_letter_code
_entity_poly.pdbx_strand_id
1 'polypeptide(L)'
;MCWKHVDEEACTFTIHDCLSLLVSSRWYGWEGKGGKERYYTSRPLYKRLDRVLQHYLRTSEFLYSMMRLKKGVLERRNESHLFGLLVEARRYMSLFQHHDGVTGTSKQHVMVDYGQKMFMAIKNCEQIILAATDFLLRNVSAKDVPPKPSIFMEEIRSAYDSSPEKRVVTSASTLIVFNSLGKKVAKTICVHVKSLNVVVHAASGPSDIVPQQISPVVQFIDGQWNISATLFELKPFQLCFHAVIPPVSFRKYLIRSGSPKLKATIRVNFSGVQNSNFVIEPLREFAFGNGLITAAFDPVTGHLKVCEQLWLLI
;
A
#
# COMPACT_ATOMS: atom_id res chain seq x y z
N MET A 1 14.20 4.59 -1.58
CA MET A 1 14.93 4.28 -0.33
C MET A 1 15.21 2.79 -0.30
N CYS A 2 16.47 2.38 -0.37
CA CYS A 2 16.87 1.01 -0.02
C CYS A 2 17.73 1.09 1.25
N TRP A 3 17.60 0.06 2.07
CA TRP A 3 18.12 -0.01 3.44
C TRP A 3 19.58 -0.44 3.43
N LYS A 4 20.38 0.03 4.40
CA LYS A 4 21.77 -0.40 4.56
C LYS A 4 21.93 -1.01 5.95
N HIS A 5 22.43 -2.25 5.98
CA HIS A 5 22.86 -3.04 7.15
C HIS A 5 21.79 -3.39 8.21
N VAL A 6 21.12 -4.51 7.99
CA VAL A 6 20.94 -5.60 8.97
C VAL A 6 21.02 -6.90 8.16
N ASP A 7 21.79 -7.87 8.63
CA ASP A 7 21.96 -9.18 8.00
C ASP A 7 20.59 -9.82 7.72
N GLU A 8 20.41 -10.27 6.47
CA GLU A 8 19.16 -10.76 5.86
C GLU A 8 18.00 -9.76 5.90
N GLU A 9 17.66 -9.11 4.76
CA GLU A 9 16.26 -8.80 4.37
C GLU A 9 16.13 -7.97 3.07
N ALA A 10 15.02 -8.22 2.37
CA ALA A 10 14.73 -7.84 0.99
C ALA A 10 14.38 -6.34 0.75
N CYS A 11 14.87 -5.73 -0.34
CA CYS A 11 14.21 -4.54 -0.91
C CYS A 11 12.86 -4.97 -1.50
N THR A 12 11.75 -4.57 -0.86
CA THR A 12 10.40 -4.70 -1.44
C THR A 12 9.89 -3.34 -1.88
N PHE A 13 9.66 -3.18 -3.19
CA PHE A 13 8.76 -2.15 -3.68
C PHE A 13 7.34 -2.49 -3.23
N THR A 14 6.62 -1.54 -2.64
CA THR A 14 5.20 -1.66 -2.34
C THR A 14 4.38 -1.58 -3.62
N ILE A 15 4.53 -2.59 -4.49
CA ILE A 15 3.50 -2.92 -5.45
C ILE A 15 2.37 -3.51 -4.60
N HIS A 16 1.32 -2.71 -4.38
CA HIS A 16 -0.01 -3.26 -4.21
C HIS A 16 -0.28 -3.99 -5.52
N ASP A 17 -0.08 -5.31 -5.52
CA ASP A 17 -0.68 -6.33 -6.40
C ASP A 17 0.22 -7.59 -6.44
N CYS A 18 -0.29 -8.71 -5.94
CA CYS A 18 0.14 -10.05 -6.37
C CYS A 18 -0.83 -10.48 -7.47
N LEU A 19 -0.61 -10.03 -8.69
CA LEU A 19 -1.14 -10.61 -9.93
C LEU A 19 -0.38 -10.02 -11.11
N SER A 20 0.59 -10.78 -11.62
CA SER A 20 1.13 -10.57 -12.95
C SER A 20 0.04 -10.98 -13.96
N LEU A 21 -0.46 -10.03 -14.75
CA LEU A 21 -1.27 -10.34 -15.93
C LEU A 21 -0.35 -11.00 -16.97
N LEU A 22 -0.41 -12.32 -17.09
CA LEU A 22 -0.02 -13.00 -18.32
C LEU A 22 -1.23 -12.97 -19.25
N VAL A 23 -1.29 -11.96 -20.12
CA VAL A 23 -2.24 -11.98 -21.25
C VAL A 23 -1.64 -12.89 -22.32
N SER A 24 -2.24 -14.07 -22.53
CA SER A 24 -2.03 -14.84 -23.75
C SER A 24 -2.48 -13.97 -24.92
N SER A 25 -1.54 -13.49 -25.73
CA SER A 25 -1.80 -12.61 -26.87
C SER A 25 -2.54 -13.36 -27.99
N ARG A 26 -3.87 -13.23 -28.05
CA ARG A 26 -4.59 -13.39 -29.32
C ARG A 26 -4.61 -12.05 -30.04
N TRP A 27 -3.88 -11.99 -31.14
CA TRP A 27 -3.92 -10.88 -32.08
C TRP A 27 -5.18 -11.01 -32.94
N TYR A 28 -6.08 -10.04 -32.88
CA TYR A 28 -7.20 -9.96 -33.81
C TYR A 28 -6.84 -9.07 -35.01
N GLY A 29 -6.75 -9.69 -36.19
CA GLY A 29 -6.43 -9.06 -37.47
C GLY A 29 -7.61 -8.28 -38.08
N TRP A 30 -7.75 -6.99 -37.79
CA TRP A 30 -8.45 -6.00 -38.65
C TRP A 30 -7.55 -5.49 -39.79
N GLU A 31 -8.01 -5.57 -41.04
CA GLU A 31 -7.35 -4.98 -42.22
C GLU A 31 -7.67 -3.48 -42.30
N GLY A 32 -6.85 -2.64 -41.68
CA GLY A 32 -6.95 -1.19 -41.76
C GLY A 32 -5.72 -0.55 -41.14
N LYS A 33 -5.17 0.50 -41.77
CA LYS A 33 -3.94 1.22 -41.36
C LYS A 33 -4.12 2.05 -40.07
N GLY A 34 -4.69 1.46 -39.02
CA GLY A 34 -4.83 2.06 -37.69
C GLY A 34 -4.32 1.07 -36.64
N GLY A 35 -3.18 1.39 -36.01
CA GLY A 35 -2.50 0.50 -35.07
C GLY A 35 -3.39 0.04 -33.91
N LYS A 36 -3.59 -1.27 -33.81
CA LYS A 36 -4.42 -1.97 -32.82
C LYS A 36 -3.87 -1.96 -31.39
N GLU A 37 -2.71 -1.37 -31.17
CA GLU A 37 -1.99 -1.41 -29.88
C GLU A 37 -2.51 -0.36 -28.88
N ARG A 38 -3.41 0.52 -29.32
CA ARG A 38 -3.76 1.73 -28.56
C ARG A 38 -4.50 1.42 -27.25
N TYR A 39 -5.23 0.30 -27.13
CA TYR A 39 -6.09 0.02 -25.96
C TYR A 39 -5.39 -0.66 -24.78
N TYR A 40 -4.20 -1.23 -24.97
CA TYR A 40 -3.43 -1.85 -23.88
C TYR A 40 -2.97 -0.84 -22.83
N THR A 41 -2.70 0.39 -23.25
CA THR A 41 -2.21 1.47 -22.37
C THR A 41 -3.16 2.65 -22.27
N SER A 42 -4.21 2.70 -23.11
CA SER A 42 -5.24 3.75 -23.03
C SER A 42 -5.80 3.90 -21.62
N ARG A 43 -5.87 5.15 -21.14
CA ARG A 43 -6.47 5.52 -19.86
C ARG A 43 -5.89 4.72 -18.67
N PRO A 44 -4.57 4.80 -18.42
CA PRO A 44 -3.86 3.93 -17.46
C PRO A 44 -4.35 4.12 -16.01
N LEU A 45 -4.85 5.31 -15.66
CA LEU A 45 -5.45 5.60 -14.36
C LEU A 45 -6.57 4.60 -14.02
N TYR A 46 -7.49 4.33 -14.95
CA TYR A 46 -8.61 3.42 -14.73
C TYR A 46 -8.16 1.97 -14.68
N LYS A 47 -7.15 1.59 -15.50
CA LYS A 47 -6.53 0.26 -15.44
C LYS A 47 -5.82 0.01 -14.10
N ARG A 48 -5.24 1.06 -13.49
CA ARG A 48 -4.69 0.96 -12.13
C ARG A 48 -5.81 0.86 -11.10
N LEU A 49 -6.85 1.67 -11.22
CA LEU A 49 -8.01 1.66 -10.31
C LEU A 49 -8.72 0.30 -10.29
N ASP A 50 -8.80 -0.38 -11.44
CA ASP A 50 -9.27 -1.77 -11.58
C ASP A 50 -8.53 -2.74 -10.66
N ARG A 51 -7.19 -2.69 -10.64
CA ARG A 51 -6.39 -3.56 -9.77
C ARG A 51 -6.54 -3.22 -8.30
N VAL A 52 -6.61 -1.93 -7.98
CA VAL A 52 -6.91 -1.47 -6.61
C VAL A 52 -8.26 -2.03 -6.17
N LEU A 53 -9.33 -1.88 -6.97
CA LEU A 53 -10.64 -2.42 -6.64
C LEU A 53 -10.63 -3.94 -6.49
N GLN A 54 -9.93 -4.68 -7.36
CA GLN A 54 -9.77 -6.14 -7.22
C GLN A 54 -9.17 -6.54 -5.88
N HIS A 55 -8.12 -5.84 -5.45
CA HIS A 55 -7.47 -6.09 -4.16
C HIS A 55 -8.42 -5.86 -2.98
N TYR A 56 -9.15 -4.74 -3.00
CA TYR A 56 -10.13 -4.40 -1.97
C TYR A 56 -11.27 -5.40 -1.94
N LEU A 57 -11.85 -5.73 -3.11
CA LEU A 57 -12.96 -6.66 -3.22
C LEU A 57 -12.60 -8.05 -2.71
N ARG A 58 -11.45 -8.60 -3.14
CA ARG A 58 -10.94 -9.87 -2.62
C ARG A 58 -10.81 -9.85 -1.10
N THR A 59 -10.24 -8.78 -0.55
CA THR A 59 -10.04 -8.66 0.90
C THR A 59 -11.37 -8.58 1.65
N SER A 60 -12.33 -7.79 1.15
CA SER A 60 -13.68 -7.70 1.69
C SER A 60 -14.40 -9.05 1.67
N GLU A 61 -14.29 -9.83 0.59
CA GLU A 61 -14.87 -11.17 0.51
C GLU A 61 -14.29 -12.12 1.56
N PHE A 62 -12.96 -12.18 1.68
CA PHE A 62 -12.30 -13.02 2.69
C PHE A 62 -12.75 -12.67 4.10
N LEU A 63 -12.70 -11.38 4.46
CA LEU A 63 -13.04 -10.93 5.80
C LEU A 63 -14.53 -11.09 6.11
N TYR A 64 -15.40 -10.80 5.15
CA TYR A 64 -16.85 -11.04 5.28
C TYR A 64 -17.13 -12.52 5.51
N SER A 65 -16.52 -13.42 4.73
CA SER A 65 -16.67 -14.87 4.91
C SER A 65 -16.14 -15.34 6.27
N MET A 66 -14.99 -14.86 6.73
CA MET A 66 -14.48 -15.20 8.06
C MET A 66 -15.40 -14.71 9.18
N MET A 67 -15.93 -13.49 9.04
CA MET A 67 -16.89 -12.90 9.99
C MET A 67 -18.14 -13.78 10.09
N ARG A 68 -18.66 -14.27 8.96
CA ARG A 68 -19.81 -15.19 8.89
C ARG A 68 -19.56 -16.54 9.57
N LEU A 69 -18.31 -17.01 9.60
CA LEU A 69 -17.92 -18.27 10.22
C LEU A 69 -17.64 -18.15 11.72
N LYS A 70 -17.26 -16.97 12.21
CA LYS A 70 -16.96 -16.75 13.64
C LYS A 70 -18.24 -16.82 14.47
N LYS A 71 -18.25 -17.70 15.49
CA LYS A 71 -19.34 -17.78 16.47
C LYS A 71 -19.45 -16.46 17.23
N GLY A 72 -20.64 -15.86 17.23
CA GLY A 72 -20.95 -14.60 17.91
C GLY A 72 -22.29 -14.03 17.44
N VAL A 73 -22.87 -13.09 18.19
CA VAL A 73 -24.08 -12.39 17.77
C VAL A 73 -23.66 -11.18 16.93
N LEU A 74 -23.58 -11.35 15.61
CA LEU A 74 -23.68 -10.21 14.71
C LEU A 74 -25.17 -9.95 14.49
N GLU A 75 -25.61 -8.71 14.62
CA GLU A 75 -26.99 -8.37 14.30
C GLU A 75 -27.28 -8.72 12.83
N ARG A 76 -28.32 -9.52 12.58
CA ARG A 76 -28.73 -9.93 11.22
C ARG A 76 -28.88 -8.74 10.26
N ARG A 77 -29.29 -7.58 10.77
CA ARG A 77 -29.40 -6.33 9.99
C ARG A 77 -28.03 -5.85 9.48
N ASN A 78 -27.00 -5.88 10.32
CA ASN A 78 -25.64 -5.48 9.93
C ASN A 78 -25.08 -6.45 8.89
N GLU A 79 -25.34 -7.75 9.04
CA GLU A 79 -24.92 -8.77 8.08
C GLU A 79 -25.52 -8.58 6.68
N SER A 80 -26.84 -8.34 6.60
CA SER A 80 -27.54 -8.08 5.33
C SER A 80 -27.08 -6.79 4.66
N HIS A 81 -26.83 -5.74 5.45
CA HIS A 81 -26.29 -4.48 4.93
C HIS A 81 -24.90 -4.67 4.31
N LEU A 82 -23.97 -5.30 5.03
CA LEU A 82 -22.62 -5.58 4.53
C LEU A 82 -22.64 -6.47 3.27
N PHE A 83 -23.57 -7.43 3.19
CA PHE A 83 -23.75 -8.23 1.99
C PHE A 83 -24.22 -7.41 0.80
N GLY A 84 -25.16 -6.47 1.01
CA GLY A 84 -25.61 -5.54 -0.04
C GLY A 84 -24.48 -4.70 -0.62
N LEU A 85 -23.63 -4.13 0.25
CA LEU A 85 -22.42 -3.39 -0.16
C LEU A 85 -21.47 -4.27 -0.99
N LEU A 86 -21.29 -5.54 -0.61
CA LEU A 86 -20.43 -6.49 -1.30
C LEU A 86 -20.97 -6.81 -2.70
N VAL A 87 -22.28 -7.04 -2.82
CA VAL A 87 -22.95 -7.31 -4.10
C VAL A 87 -22.81 -6.11 -5.04
N GLU A 88 -23.00 -4.89 -4.55
CA GLU A 88 -22.81 -3.68 -5.34
C GLU A 88 -21.35 -3.52 -5.82
N ALA A 89 -20.38 -3.73 -4.93
CA ALA A 89 -18.96 -3.65 -5.29
C ALA A 89 -18.59 -4.67 -6.38
N ARG A 90 -19.09 -5.91 -6.29
CA ARG A 90 -18.93 -6.94 -7.35
C ARG A 90 -19.53 -6.49 -8.68
N ARG A 91 -20.74 -5.91 -8.67
CA ARG A 91 -21.42 -5.44 -9.89
C ARG A 91 -20.63 -4.34 -10.59
N TYR A 92 -20.14 -3.35 -9.85
CA TYR A 92 -19.34 -2.26 -10.44
C TYR A 92 -17.98 -2.75 -10.97
N MET A 93 -17.33 -3.66 -10.25
CA MET A 93 -16.11 -4.31 -10.73
C MET A 93 -16.36 -5.08 -12.04
N SER A 94 -17.41 -5.91 -12.11
CA SER A 94 -17.78 -6.67 -13.30
C SER A 94 -18.20 -5.78 -14.47
N LEU A 95 -18.93 -4.70 -14.20
CA LEU A 95 -19.35 -3.73 -15.21
C LEU A 95 -18.13 -3.07 -15.88
N PHE A 96 -17.09 -2.74 -15.11
CA PHE A 96 -15.86 -2.16 -15.68
C PHE A 96 -15.09 -3.15 -16.58
N GLN A 97 -15.25 -4.46 -16.38
CA GLN A 97 -14.64 -5.47 -17.25
C GLN A 97 -15.26 -5.53 -18.65
N HIS A 98 -16.34 -4.77 -18.90
CA HIS A 98 -16.82 -4.54 -20.26
C HIS A 98 -15.65 -4.17 -21.18
N HIS A 99 -15.66 -4.69 -22.40
CA HIS A 99 -14.54 -4.53 -23.34
C HIS A 99 -14.36 -3.08 -23.82
N ASP A 100 -15.24 -2.15 -23.47
CA ASP A 100 -15.00 -0.70 -23.62
C ASP A 100 -14.68 0.05 -22.31
N GLY A 101 -14.81 -0.63 -21.17
CA GLY A 101 -14.43 -0.12 -19.85
C GLY A 101 -12.94 -0.32 -19.61
N VAL A 102 -12.52 -1.57 -19.36
CA VAL A 102 -11.14 -1.93 -19.01
C VAL A 102 -10.13 -1.58 -20.10
N THR A 103 -10.53 -1.66 -21.36
CA THR A 103 -9.72 -1.27 -22.52
C THR A 103 -9.57 0.26 -22.62
N GLY A 104 -10.47 1.03 -22.03
CA GLY A 104 -10.47 2.49 -22.06
C GLY A 104 -10.97 3.09 -23.38
N THR A 105 -11.74 2.34 -24.17
CA THR A 105 -12.25 2.77 -25.49
C THR A 105 -13.59 3.51 -25.42
N SER A 106 -14.24 3.58 -24.25
CA SER A 106 -15.45 4.36 -24.07
C SER A 106 -15.22 5.88 -24.16
N LYS A 107 -16.31 6.62 -24.44
CA LYS A 107 -16.34 8.09 -24.41
C LYS A 107 -15.97 8.62 -23.02
N GLN A 108 -15.46 9.86 -22.96
CA GLN A 108 -14.97 10.47 -21.72
C GLN A 108 -15.98 10.40 -20.57
N HIS A 109 -17.23 10.80 -20.79
CA HIS A 109 -18.25 10.81 -19.74
C HIS A 109 -18.60 9.40 -19.23
N VAL A 110 -18.55 8.39 -20.10
CA VAL A 110 -18.74 6.98 -19.70
C VAL A 110 -17.57 6.50 -18.84
N MET A 111 -16.34 6.92 -19.18
CA MET A 111 -15.17 6.61 -18.34
C MET A 111 -15.25 7.28 -16.98
N VAL A 112 -15.74 8.52 -16.91
CA VAL A 112 -16.01 9.19 -15.61
C VAL A 112 -17.01 8.38 -14.79
N ASP A 113 -18.10 7.90 -15.40
CA ASP A 113 -19.09 7.04 -14.74
C ASP A 113 -18.47 5.73 -14.20
N TYR A 114 -17.64 5.06 -15.00
CA TYR A 114 -16.87 3.89 -14.55
C TYR A 114 -15.94 4.23 -13.37
N GLY A 115 -15.25 5.36 -13.43
CA GLY A 115 -14.39 5.83 -12.33
C GLY A 115 -15.15 6.02 -11.03
N GLN A 116 -16.29 6.72 -11.09
CA GLN A 116 -17.16 6.96 -9.95
C GLN A 116 -17.69 5.64 -9.35
N LYS A 117 -18.15 4.71 -10.18
CA LYS A 117 -18.63 3.39 -9.74
C LYS A 117 -17.54 2.55 -9.10
N MET A 118 -16.34 2.51 -9.68
CA MET A 118 -15.19 1.81 -9.08
C MET A 118 -14.78 2.44 -7.74
N PHE A 119 -14.81 3.77 -7.63
CA PHE A 119 -14.53 4.46 -6.38
C PHE A 119 -15.58 4.16 -5.29
N MET A 120 -16.86 4.19 -5.64
CA MET A 120 -17.95 3.75 -4.74
C MET A 120 -17.75 2.30 -4.29
N ALA A 121 -17.38 1.40 -5.21
CA ALA A 121 -17.09 0.01 -4.88
C ALA A 121 -15.91 -0.12 -3.90
N ILE A 122 -14.84 0.67 -4.05
CA ILE A 122 -13.74 0.73 -3.09
C ILE A 122 -14.24 1.19 -1.72
N LYS A 123 -15.09 2.23 -1.65
CA LYS A 123 -15.66 2.71 -0.38
C LYS A 123 -16.57 1.69 0.30
N ASN A 124 -17.37 0.95 -0.47
CA ASN A 124 -18.14 -0.17 0.04
C ASN A 124 -17.22 -1.26 0.62
N CYS A 125 -16.13 -1.59 -0.09
CA CYS A 125 -15.15 -2.56 0.37
C CYS A 125 -14.44 -2.11 1.65
N GLU A 126 -14.05 -0.83 1.77
CA GLU A 126 -13.48 -0.24 2.98
C GLU A 126 -14.41 -0.43 4.19
N GLN A 127 -15.70 -0.15 4.04
CA GLN A 127 -16.69 -0.34 5.12
C GLN A 127 -16.78 -1.80 5.57
N ILE A 128 -16.81 -2.74 4.61
CA ILE A 128 -16.83 -4.18 4.92
C ILE A 128 -15.56 -4.60 5.64
N ILE A 129 -14.39 -4.17 5.15
CA ILE A 129 -13.09 -4.50 5.75
C ILE A 129 -13.03 -4.02 7.20
N LEU A 130 -13.43 -2.78 7.46
CA LEU A 130 -13.42 -2.19 8.79
C LEU A 130 -14.38 -2.91 9.74
N ALA A 131 -15.63 -3.11 9.32
CA ALA A 131 -16.64 -3.79 10.13
C ALA A 131 -16.28 -5.24 10.44
N ALA A 132 -15.83 -5.99 9.43
CA ALA A 132 -15.42 -7.38 9.60
C ALA A 132 -14.15 -7.51 10.45
N THR A 133 -13.16 -6.64 10.25
CA THR A 133 -11.92 -6.64 11.06
C THR A 133 -12.22 -6.36 12.52
N ASP A 134 -13.02 -5.34 12.79
CA ASP A 134 -13.45 -4.98 14.14
C ASP A 134 -14.17 -6.16 14.82
N PHE A 135 -15.15 -6.78 14.15
CA PHE A 135 -15.84 -7.96 14.67
C PHE A 135 -14.89 -9.15 14.91
N LEU A 136 -13.99 -9.43 13.98
CA LEU A 136 -13.06 -10.55 14.04
C LEU A 136 -12.02 -10.40 15.16
N LEU A 137 -11.55 -9.17 15.41
CA LEU A 137 -10.52 -8.89 16.41
C LEU A 137 -11.05 -8.60 17.82
N ARG A 138 -12.36 -8.36 17.97
CA ARG A 138 -13.00 -8.23 19.30
C ARG A 138 -12.99 -9.59 20.02
N ASN A 139 -12.49 -9.57 21.25
CA ASN A 139 -12.71 -10.61 22.26
C ASN A 139 -14.03 -10.29 22.96
N VAL A 140 -14.99 -11.21 22.94
CA VAL A 140 -16.37 -10.92 23.33
C VAL A 140 -16.54 -10.96 24.86
N SER A 141 -16.90 -9.81 25.43
CA SER A 141 -18.07 -9.69 26.31
C SER A 141 -18.92 -8.56 25.73
N ALA A 142 -20.18 -8.83 25.39
CA ALA A 142 -21.05 -7.93 24.64
C ALA A 142 -21.48 -6.66 25.39
N LYS A 143 -20.95 -6.40 26.59
CA LYS A 143 -21.40 -5.30 27.46
C LYS A 143 -20.67 -3.97 27.25
N ASP A 144 -19.51 -3.96 26.59
CA ASP A 144 -18.69 -2.76 26.43
C ASP A 144 -18.53 -2.40 24.94
N VAL A 145 -19.64 -2.12 24.25
CA VAL A 145 -19.59 -1.65 22.85
C VAL A 145 -19.40 -0.14 22.83
N PRO A 146 -18.19 0.39 22.53
CA PRO A 146 -18.07 1.81 22.25
C PRO A 146 -18.88 2.14 20.98
N PRO A 147 -19.59 3.29 20.97
CA PRO A 147 -20.53 3.64 19.90
C PRO A 147 -19.88 3.95 18.54
N LYS A 148 -18.54 3.89 18.42
CA LYS A 148 -17.81 4.14 17.18
C LYS A 148 -16.72 3.10 16.93
N PRO A 149 -16.55 2.60 15.68
CA PRO A 149 -15.39 1.83 15.31
C PRO A 149 -14.12 2.68 15.49
N SER A 150 -13.13 2.14 16.18
CA SER A 150 -11.83 2.79 16.45
C SER A 150 -10.77 2.49 15.38
N ILE A 151 -11.16 1.78 14.32
CA ILE A 151 -10.28 1.33 13.23
C ILE A 151 -10.56 2.16 11.99
N PHE A 152 -9.50 2.58 11.30
CA PHE A 152 -9.57 3.36 10.07
C PHE A 152 -8.61 2.77 9.03
N MET A 153 -8.94 2.95 7.75
CA MET A 153 -8.02 2.65 6.66
C MET A 153 -6.83 3.61 6.72
N GLU A 154 -5.61 3.10 6.50
CA GLU A 154 -4.39 3.92 6.52
C GLU A 154 -4.35 4.92 5.36
N GLU A 155 -4.81 4.51 4.18
CA GLU A 155 -4.91 5.37 3.02
C GLU A 155 -6.32 5.99 2.90
N ILE A 156 -6.37 7.26 2.53
CA ILE A 156 -7.58 8.00 2.20
C ILE A 156 -7.49 8.41 0.74
N ARG A 157 -8.50 8.03 -0.03
CA ARG A 157 -8.71 8.54 -1.39
C ARG A 157 -9.96 9.41 -1.41
N SER A 158 -9.85 10.62 -1.94
CA SER A 158 -10.94 11.61 -2.01
C SER A 158 -11.80 11.45 -3.27
N ALA A 159 -11.20 11.03 -4.40
CA ALA A 159 -11.90 10.81 -5.66
C ALA A 159 -11.30 9.65 -6.46
N TYR A 160 -11.98 9.21 -7.52
CA TYR A 160 -11.51 8.12 -8.38
C TYR A 160 -10.17 8.43 -9.08
N ASP A 161 -9.94 9.71 -9.38
CA ASP A 161 -8.78 10.26 -10.07
C ASP A 161 -7.74 10.90 -9.14
N SER A 162 -8.00 10.91 -7.82
CA SER A 162 -7.05 11.42 -6.84
C SER A 162 -6.00 10.37 -6.47
N SER A 163 -4.79 10.82 -6.15
CA SER A 163 -3.81 9.97 -5.46
C SER A 163 -4.30 9.67 -4.03
N PRO A 164 -4.01 8.49 -3.48
CA PRO A 164 -4.29 8.20 -2.08
C PRO A 164 -3.32 8.97 -1.17
N GLU A 165 -3.85 9.52 -0.09
CA GLU A 165 -3.10 10.17 0.97
C GLU A 165 -2.98 9.25 2.19
N LYS A 166 -1.81 9.24 2.81
CA LYS A 166 -1.56 8.42 4.01
C LYS A 166 -1.93 9.17 5.27
N ARG A 167 -2.70 8.52 6.15
CA ARG A 167 -2.98 9.03 7.49
C ARG A 167 -1.71 9.08 8.30
N VAL A 168 -1.55 10.18 9.06
CA VAL A 168 -0.46 10.29 10.00
C VAL A 168 -0.82 9.58 11.30
N VAL A 169 -0.06 8.53 11.63
CA VAL A 169 -0.24 7.72 12.83
C VAL A 169 0.56 8.29 14.01
N THR A 170 0.08 8.03 15.22
CA THR A 170 0.64 8.55 16.49
C THR A 170 1.32 7.46 17.30
N SER A 171 2.10 7.85 18.32
CA SER A 171 2.79 6.92 19.24
C SER A 171 1.88 6.08 20.14
N ALA A 172 0.56 6.24 20.05
CA ALA A 172 -0.43 5.39 20.70
C ALA A 172 -1.20 4.51 19.71
N SER A 173 -0.91 4.61 18.41
CA SER A 173 -1.64 3.90 17.36
C SER A 173 -1.24 2.41 17.31
N THR A 174 -2.22 1.58 16.99
CA THR A 174 -2.01 0.16 16.66
C THR A 174 -2.24 -0.02 15.16
N LEU A 175 -1.25 -0.57 14.47
CA LEU A 175 -1.38 -0.97 13.08
C LEU A 175 -1.90 -2.40 13.03
N ILE A 176 -2.90 -2.63 12.18
CA ILE A 176 -3.46 -3.95 11.91
C ILE A 176 -3.19 -4.26 10.45
N VAL A 177 -2.51 -5.37 10.20
CA VAL A 177 -2.20 -5.82 8.84
C VAL A 177 -2.83 -7.18 8.62
N PHE A 178 -3.56 -7.32 7.51
CA PHE A 178 -4.18 -8.58 7.10
C PHE A 178 -3.50 -9.11 5.84
N ASN A 179 -3.13 -10.38 5.85
CA ASN A 179 -2.63 -11.09 4.68
C ASN A 179 -3.75 -11.95 4.08
N SER A 180 -4.23 -11.59 2.89
CA SER A 180 -5.28 -12.34 2.16
C SER A 180 -4.75 -13.46 1.26
N LEU A 181 -3.44 -13.76 1.34
CA LEU A 181 -2.80 -14.85 0.58
C LEU A 181 -2.76 -16.13 1.41
N GLY A 182 -2.84 -17.27 0.72
CA GLY A 182 -2.66 -18.61 1.29
C GLY A 182 -1.21 -18.98 1.63
N LYS A 183 -0.29 -18.00 1.61
CA LYS A 183 1.13 -18.18 1.96
C LYS A 183 1.60 -17.09 2.90
N LYS A 184 2.67 -17.39 3.66
CA LYS A 184 3.36 -16.42 4.50
C LYS A 184 3.94 -15.31 3.63
N VAL A 185 3.82 -14.07 4.08
CA VAL A 185 4.35 -12.88 3.40
C VAL A 185 5.32 -12.15 4.32
N ALA A 186 6.48 -11.81 3.78
CA ALA A 186 7.44 -10.90 4.38
C ALA A 186 7.49 -9.65 3.48
N LYS A 187 7.18 -8.47 4.03
CA LYS A 187 7.10 -7.22 3.25
C LYS A 187 7.45 -6.02 4.10
N THR A 188 8.11 -5.02 3.51
CA THR A 188 8.29 -3.72 4.14
C THR A 188 6.98 -2.92 4.08
N ILE A 189 6.52 -2.45 5.24
CA ILE A 189 5.34 -1.60 5.38
C ILE A 189 5.80 -0.22 5.87
N CYS A 190 5.28 0.84 5.24
CA CYS A 190 5.66 2.21 5.55
C CYS A 190 4.43 3.04 5.92
N VAL A 191 4.49 3.76 7.05
CA VAL A 191 3.44 4.64 7.56
C VAL A 191 3.98 6.05 7.81
N HIS A 192 3.09 7.04 7.85
CA HIS A 192 3.47 8.43 8.15
C HIS A 192 3.37 8.74 9.63
N VAL A 193 4.40 9.32 10.24
CA VAL A 193 4.47 9.65 11.68
C VAL A 193 4.84 11.12 11.89
N LYS A 194 4.35 11.74 12.96
CA LYS A 194 4.68 13.15 13.29
C LYS A 194 6.03 13.34 13.97
N SER A 195 6.56 12.30 14.60
CA SER A 195 7.74 12.38 15.46
C SER A 195 8.84 11.44 14.94
N LEU A 196 10.09 11.83 15.15
CA LEU A 196 11.25 10.97 14.92
C LEU A 196 11.47 9.96 16.05
N ASN A 197 10.91 10.23 17.23
CA ASN A 197 11.07 9.40 18.42
C ASN A 197 9.91 8.41 18.52
N VAL A 198 9.76 7.60 17.47
CA VAL A 198 8.79 6.50 17.43
C VAL A 198 9.44 5.20 16.97
N VAL A 199 8.92 4.10 17.51
CA VAL A 199 9.34 2.73 17.19
C VAL A 199 8.14 1.81 17.03
N VAL A 200 8.26 0.79 16.18
CA VAL A 200 7.28 -0.26 15.97
C VAL A 200 7.68 -1.52 16.72
N HIS A 201 6.73 -2.10 17.46
CA HIS A 201 6.86 -3.41 18.11
C HIS A 201 5.84 -4.38 17.54
N ALA A 202 6.20 -5.65 17.38
CA ALA A 202 5.22 -6.68 17.09
C ALA A 202 4.36 -6.95 18.35
N ALA A 203 3.05 -7.08 18.21
CA ALA A 203 2.16 -7.35 19.35
C ALA A 203 2.15 -8.83 19.78
N SER A 204 2.77 -9.72 19.01
CA SER A 204 2.69 -11.17 19.17
C SER A 204 4.10 -11.77 19.29
N GLY A 205 4.74 -11.54 20.43
CA GLY A 205 6.09 -12.01 20.75
C GLY A 205 6.60 -11.33 22.03
N PRO A 206 7.83 -11.64 22.49
CA PRO A 206 8.56 -10.75 23.39
C PRO A 206 8.55 -9.33 22.78
N SER A 207 8.81 -8.29 23.57
CA SER A 207 8.74 -6.88 23.17
C SER A 207 9.82 -6.48 22.13
N ASP A 208 10.00 -7.29 21.11
CA ASP A 208 11.05 -7.23 20.11
C ASP A 208 10.70 -6.12 19.12
N ILE A 209 11.62 -5.18 19.07
CA ILE A 209 11.66 -4.16 18.05
C ILE A 209 11.83 -4.87 16.71
N VAL A 210 10.90 -4.66 15.78
CA VAL A 210 11.04 -5.16 14.40
C VAL A 210 12.09 -4.31 13.66
N PRO A 211 12.82 -4.88 12.67
CA PRO A 211 13.69 -4.11 11.80
C PRO A 211 12.93 -2.93 11.21
N GLN A 212 13.41 -1.72 11.49
CA GLN A 212 12.70 -0.48 11.17
C GLN A 212 13.67 0.66 10.84
N GLN A 213 13.24 1.59 9.98
CA GLN A 213 13.98 2.77 9.58
C GLN A 213 13.02 3.92 9.40
N ILE A 214 13.40 5.07 9.94
CA ILE A 214 12.68 6.32 9.72
C ILE A 214 13.38 7.14 8.64
N SER A 215 12.59 7.76 7.79
CA SER A 215 13.07 8.47 6.61
C SER A 215 12.25 9.75 6.38
N PRO A 216 12.79 10.78 5.72
CA PRO A 216 12.01 11.96 5.36
C PRO A 216 10.98 11.62 4.27
N VAL A 217 9.85 12.32 4.25
CA VAL A 217 8.95 12.28 3.10
C VAL A 217 9.51 13.21 2.02
N VAL A 218 9.69 12.68 0.81
CA VAL A 218 10.20 13.43 -0.35
C VAL A 218 9.05 13.60 -1.34
N GLN A 219 8.80 14.83 -1.75
CA GLN A 219 7.74 15.20 -2.69
C GLN A 219 8.32 16.01 -3.85
N PHE A 220 7.72 15.87 -5.03
CA PHE A 220 8.03 16.71 -6.18
C PHE A 220 6.82 17.59 -6.45
N ILE A 221 6.97 18.90 -6.20
CA ILE A 221 5.88 19.89 -6.31
C ILE A 221 6.41 21.03 -7.17
N ASP A 222 5.64 21.47 -8.17
CA ASP A 222 5.96 22.60 -9.03
C ASP A 222 7.37 22.56 -9.65
N GLY A 223 7.81 21.37 -10.04
CA GLY A 223 9.14 21.18 -10.64
C GLY A 223 10.30 21.12 -9.65
N GLN A 224 10.03 21.15 -8.34
CA GLN A 224 11.04 21.18 -7.29
C GLN A 224 10.91 20.01 -6.30
N TRP A 225 12.05 19.49 -5.86
CA TRP A 225 12.10 18.47 -4.81
C TRP A 225 11.97 19.11 -3.43
N ASN A 226 10.85 18.83 -2.78
CA ASN A 226 10.57 19.22 -1.41
C ASN A 226 10.82 18.03 -0.48
N ILE A 227 11.86 18.14 0.33
CA ILE A 227 12.16 17.17 1.38
C ILE A 227 11.55 17.69 2.67
N SER A 228 10.72 16.88 3.32
CA SER A 228 10.14 17.18 4.63
C SER A 228 11.25 17.41 5.67
N ALA A 229 11.69 18.66 5.80
CA ALA A 229 12.80 19.06 6.65
C ALA A 229 12.83 20.55 7.01
N THR A 230 11.98 21.39 6.42
CA THR A 230 12.08 22.84 6.54
C THR A 230 11.01 23.39 7.48
N LEU A 231 11.42 23.49 8.75
CA LEU A 231 11.15 24.51 9.80
C LEU A 231 9.76 25.18 9.99
N PHE A 232 8.76 25.03 9.12
CA PHE A 232 7.51 25.80 9.22
C PHE A 232 6.21 25.02 8.93
N GLU A 233 6.28 23.76 8.49
CA GLU A 233 5.08 22.92 8.34
C GLU A 233 5.29 21.54 8.98
N LEU A 234 4.27 21.06 9.70
CA LEU A 234 4.15 19.77 10.39
C LEU A 234 4.12 18.58 9.40
N LYS A 235 5.09 18.50 8.49
CA LYS A 235 5.17 17.43 7.49
C LYS A 235 5.58 16.12 8.17
N PRO A 236 4.94 14.99 7.82
CA PRO A 236 5.22 13.72 8.46
C PRO A 236 6.56 13.13 8.01
N PHE A 237 7.15 12.30 8.86
CA PHE A 237 8.21 11.37 8.51
C PHE A 237 7.62 10.04 8.04
N GLN A 238 8.39 9.26 7.30
CA GLN A 238 8.02 7.91 6.87
C GLN A 238 8.75 6.88 7.74
N LEU A 239 8.00 6.13 8.54
CA LEU A 239 8.51 5.00 9.30
C LEU A 239 8.20 3.72 8.56
N CYS A 240 9.24 3.03 8.11
CA CYS A 240 9.13 1.74 7.45
C CYS A 240 9.61 0.63 8.39
N PHE A 241 8.98 -0.53 8.34
CA PHE A 241 9.37 -1.71 9.12
C PHE A 241 9.13 -3.00 8.35
N HIS A 242 9.91 -4.03 8.66
CA HIS A 242 9.74 -5.35 8.06
C HIS A 242 8.63 -6.13 8.78
N ALA A 243 7.60 -6.52 8.04
CA ALA A 243 6.42 -7.20 8.55
C ALA A 243 6.36 -8.63 8.02
N VAL A 244 6.23 -9.60 8.94
CA VAL A 244 6.12 -11.03 8.62
C VAL A 244 4.76 -11.54 9.05
N ILE A 245 3.92 -11.91 8.07
CA ILE A 245 2.50 -12.17 8.26
C ILE A 245 2.15 -13.58 7.77
N PRO A 246 1.61 -14.45 8.65
CA PRO A 246 1.17 -15.80 8.25
C PRO A 246 0.06 -15.78 7.18
N PRO A 247 -0.18 -16.91 6.50
CA PRO A 247 -1.31 -17.06 5.57
C PRO A 247 -2.65 -16.66 6.20
N VAL A 248 -3.52 -15.97 5.44
CA VAL A 248 -4.93 -15.68 5.81
C VAL A 248 -5.10 -15.24 7.26
N SER A 249 -4.28 -14.27 7.71
CA SER A 249 -4.18 -13.92 9.13
C SER A 249 -3.96 -12.43 9.36
N PHE A 250 -4.28 -12.01 10.58
CA PHE A 250 -3.99 -10.68 11.09
C PHE A 250 -2.67 -10.65 11.88
N ARG A 251 -1.93 -9.56 11.74
CA ARG A 251 -0.84 -9.18 12.64
C ARG A 251 -1.06 -7.77 13.16
N LYS A 252 -0.82 -7.57 14.45
CA LYS A 252 -0.87 -6.26 15.10
C LYS A 252 0.55 -5.77 15.36
N TYR A 253 0.78 -4.49 15.08
CA TYR A 253 2.03 -3.79 15.39
C TYR A 253 1.71 -2.55 16.22
N LEU A 254 2.45 -2.34 17.30
CA LEU A 254 2.26 -1.25 18.24
C LEU A 254 3.28 -0.16 17.93
N ILE A 255 2.80 1.04 17.65
CA ILE A 255 3.68 2.22 17.58
C ILE A 255 3.82 2.73 19.01
N ARG A 256 5.05 3.00 19.43
CA ARG A 256 5.40 3.50 20.76
C ARG A 256 6.41 4.65 20.64
N SER A 257 6.47 5.48 21.68
CA SER A 257 7.55 6.45 21.82
C SER A 257 8.87 5.74 22.06
N GLY A 258 9.91 6.11 21.33
CA GLY A 258 11.23 5.50 21.45
C GLY A 258 12.13 5.95 20.30
N SER A 259 13.44 5.82 20.45
CA SER A 259 14.38 6.29 19.43
C SER A 259 14.63 5.19 18.39
N PRO A 260 14.28 5.38 17.11
CA PRO A 260 14.56 4.39 16.07
C PRO A 260 16.07 4.24 15.89
N LYS A 261 16.52 2.99 15.79
CA LYS A 261 17.95 2.68 15.66
C LYS A 261 18.53 3.14 14.32
N LEU A 262 17.72 3.10 13.25
CA LEU A 262 18.15 3.44 11.89
C LEU A 262 17.37 4.65 11.37
N LYS A 263 18.13 5.65 10.91
CA LYS A 263 17.61 6.81 10.17
C LYS A 263 18.17 6.77 8.76
N ALA A 264 17.37 7.16 7.77
CA ALA A 264 17.82 7.23 6.39
C ALA A 264 18.89 8.32 6.20
N THR A 265 19.86 8.05 5.34
CA THR A 265 20.78 9.05 4.80
C THR A 265 20.22 9.59 3.49
N ILE A 266 20.19 10.92 3.35
CA ILE A 266 19.76 11.61 2.16
C ILE A 266 20.97 11.82 1.26
N ARG A 267 20.92 11.33 0.01
CA ARG A 267 21.96 11.60 -0.99
C ARG A 267 21.45 12.52 -2.08
N VAL A 268 22.11 13.64 -2.31
CA VAL A 268 21.69 14.66 -3.28
C VAL A 268 22.85 15.15 -4.15
N ASN A 269 22.55 15.50 -5.40
CA ASN A 269 23.50 16.10 -6.35
C ASN A 269 23.31 17.63 -6.50
N PHE A 270 22.47 18.24 -5.67
CA PHE A 270 22.21 19.68 -5.69
C PHE A 270 22.42 20.26 -4.29
N SER A 271 22.87 21.52 -4.26
CA SER A 271 23.06 22.29 -3.04
C SER A 271 21.73 22.87 -2.53
N GLY A 272 21.70 23.31 -1.28
CA GLY A 272 20.54 24.00 -0.70
C GLY A 272 19.54 23.12 0.06
N VAL A 273 19.73 21.81 0.10
CA VAL A 273 18.99 20.95 1.04
C VAL A 273 19.63 21.08 2.42
N GLN A 274 18.90 21.70 3.35
CA GLN A 274 19.25 21.67 4.77
C GLN A 274 18.26 20.77 5.52
N ASN A 275 18.80 19.86 6.34
CA ASN A 275 18.02 18.97 7.17
C ASN A 275 18.76 18.74 8.49
N SER A 276 18.14 19.10 9.61
CA SER A 276 18.71 18.90 10.95
C SER A 276 18.50 17.47 11.48
N ASN A 277 17.60 16.70 10.87
CA ASN A 277 17.13 15.43 11.39
C ASN A 277 17.76 14.20 10.73
N PHE A 278 18.28 14.36 9.51
CA PHE A 278 18.84 13.30 8.69
C PHE A 278 20.19 13.73 8.11
N VAL A 279 21.13 12.78 8.04
CA VAL A 279 22.45 13.01 7.44
C VAL A 279 22.29 13.24 5.94
N ILE A 280 22.98 14.26 5.43
CA ILE A 280 23.04 14.59 4.00
C ILE A 280 24.44 14.25 3.48
N GLU A 281 24.50 13.47 2.40
CA GLU A 281 25.72 13.09 1.70
C GLU A 281 25.63 13.50 0.22
N PRO A 282 26.77 13.77 -0.45
CA PRO A 282 26.80 13.98 -1.89
C PRO A 282 26.43 12.70 -2.64
N LEU A 283 25.64 12.83 -3.70
CA LEU A 283 25.33 11.72 -4.61
C LEU A 283 26.57 11.37 -5.45
N ARG A 284 27.16 10.20 -5.20
CA ARG A 284 28.20 9.57 -6.02
C ARG A 284 27.64 8.32 -6.68
N GLU A 285 28.39 7.63 -7.53
CA GLU A 285 27.98 6.29 -7.99
C GLU A 285 27.63 5.42 -6.77
N PHE A 286 26.43 4.83 -6.80
CA PHE A 286 25.93 4.01 -5.69
C PHE A 286 25.27 2.75 -6.22
N ALA A 287 25.41 1.69 -5.43
CA ALA A 287 24.68 0.46 -5.61
C ALA A 287 23.85 0.17 -4.35
N PHE A 288 22.66 -0.38 -4.55
CA PHE A 288 21.83 -0.92 -3.49
C PHE A 288 21.86 -2.44 -3.58
N GLY A 289 22.07 -3.11 -2.45
CA GLY A 289 22.05 -4.57 -2.37
C GLY A 289 21.20 -5.04 -1.20
N ASN A 290 20.52 -6.16 -1.38
CA ASN A 290 19.80 -6.86 -0.31
C ASN A 290 20.40 -8.25 0.00
N GLY A 291 21.66 -8.48 -0.39
CA GLY A 291 22.35 -9.77 -0.28
C GLY A 291 21.99 -10.78 -1.38
N LEU A 292 20.91 -10.58 -2.13
CA LEU A 292 20.52 -11.45 -3.25
C LEU A 292 20.75 -10.78 -4.60
N ILE A 293 20.41 -9.48 -4.69
CA ILE A 293 20.51 -8.67 -5.89
C ILE A 293 21.23 -7.38 -5.53
N THR A 294 22.13 -6.95 -6.40
CA THR A 294 22.77 -5.63 -6.35
C THR A 294 22.35 -4.84 -7.59
N ALA A 295 21.83 -3.62 -7.37
CA ALA A 295 21.40 -2.71 -8.42
C ALA A 295 22.22 -1.42 -8.35
N ALA A 296 22.93 -1.09 -9.43
CA ALA A 296 23.70 0.14 -9.57
C ALA A 296 22.98 1.13 -10.48
N PHE A 297 23.09 2.42 -10.16
CA PHE A 297 22.35 3.49 -10.83
C PHE A 297 23.31 4.54 -11.40
N ASP A 298 22.92 5.12 -12.52
CA ASP A 298 23.62 6.27 -13.09
C ASP A 298 23.40 7.50 -12.19
N PRO A 299 24.46 8.17 -11.69
CA PRO A 299 24.33 9.26 -10.73
C PRO A 299 23.81 10.57 -11.35
N VAL A 300 23.78 10.68 -12.68
CA VAL A 300 23.30 11.87 -13.41
C VAL A 300 21.83 11.72 -13.75
N THR A 301 21.43 10.59 -14.31
CA THR A 301 20.04 10.34 -14.75
C THR A 301 19.17 9.69 -13.67
N GLY A 302 19.79 9.01 -12.70
CA GLY A 302 19.10 8.20 -11.70
C GLY A 302 18.54 6.88 -12.24
N HIS A 303 18.80 6.55 -13.52
CA HIS A 303 18.32 5.30 -14.13
C HIS A 303 19.13 4.10 -13.68
N LEU A 304 18.49 2.93 -13.65
CA LEU A 304 19.15 1.65 -13.39
C LEU A 304 20.18 1.37 -14.49
N LYS A 305 21.45 1.17 -14.11
CA LYS A 305 22.57 0.91 -15.03
C LYS A 305 22.89 -0.58 -15.08
N VAL A 306 22.99 -1.23 -13.92
CA VAL A 306 23.36 -2.64 -13.78
C VAL A 306 22.51 -3.29 -12.70
N CYS A 307 22.11 -4.54 -12.92
CA CYS A 307 21.43 -5.37 -11.94
C CYS A 307 22.08 -6.77 -11.96
N GLU A 308 22.72 -7.14 -10.85
CA GLU A 308 23.45 -8.41 -10.70
C GLU A 308 22.78 -9.26 -9.63
N GLN A 309 22.57 -10.53 -9.95
CA GLN A 309 22.14 -11.52 -8.99
C GLN A 309 23.37 -12.22 -8.41
N LEU A 310 23.51 -12.18 -7.09
CA LEU A 310 24.51 -12.95 -6.38
C LEU A 310 24.05 -14.42 -6.40
N TRP A 311 24.70 -15.24 -7.25
CA TRP A 311 24.58 -16.68 -7.14
C TRP A 311 25.30 -17.11 -5.87
N LEU A 312 24.54 -17.46 -4.83
CA LEU A 312 25.07 -18.27 -3.75
C LEU A 312 25.47 -19.61 -4.39
N LEU A 313 26.77 -19.83 -4.58
CA LEU A 313 27.32 -21.16 -4.80
C LEU A 313 26.94 -21.97 -3.56
N ILE A 314 25.90 -22.78 -3.69
CA ILE A 314 25.53 -23.81 -2.72
C ILE A 314 26.48 -24.99 -2.93
#